data_AF-A0A2W4YN70-F1
#
_entry.id   AF-A0A2W4YN70-F1
#
_cell.length_a   1.000
_cell.length_b   1.000
_cell.length_c   1.000
_cell.angle_alpha   90.00
_cell.angle_beta   90.00
_cell.angle_gamma   90.00
#
_symmetry.space_group_name_H-M   'P 1'
#
loop_
_entity.id
_entity.type
_entity.pdbx_description
1 polymer ?
#
loop_
_entity_poly.entity_id
_entity_poly.type
_entity_poly.pdbx_seq_one_letter_code
_entity_poly.pdbx_strand_id
1 'polypeptide(L)'
;MFILKRQDVDIKTMHHPQKDQQIPILSYQGQTFRLLSVFNADQEDDARALWRDLTDNRGKACVLLEEPDRYSIWGKIRLEKFDHDAGGDTGTPPAAAPFIKACLLMLQVLYMDVEDLLGGKQARQFEDDIAKVFAAWKFPQATASEALKNLLTVDPLAMPQLPPWQDHHLQRLLEEMHRMGKDYFGNADFAARALEAVEDMTTAEQSQFRRWLQQSPSGKIWT
;
A
#
# COMPACT_ATOMS: atom_id res chain seq x y z
N MET A 1 -16.82 -18.41 -16.59
CA MET A 1 -16.32 -19.24 -15.48
C MET A 1 -15.53 -20.38 -16.12
N PHE A 2 -14.21 -20.42 -15.95
CA PHE A 2 -13.33 -21.31 -16.72
C PHE A 2 -12.36 -22.06 -15.79
N ILE A 3 -12.34 -23.38 -15.95
CA ILE A 3 -11.37 -24.29 -15.35
C ILE A 3 -10.37 -24.63 -16.45
N LEU A 4 -9.08 -24.49 -16.16
CA LEU A 4 -8.01 -24.75 -17.12
C LEU A 4 -7.34 -26.07 -16.81
N LYS A 5 -6.87 -26.79 -17.83
CA LYS A 5 -5.99 -27.94 -17.66
C LYS A 5 -4.55 -27.53 -17.90
N ARG A 6 -3.60 -28.29 -17.33
CA ARG A 6 -2.16 -28.05 -17.50
C ARG A 6 -1.70 -27.85 -18.95
N GLN A 7 -2.35 -28.54 -19.89
CA GLN A 7 -2.04 -28.47 -21.33
C GLN A 7 -2.47 -27.14 -22.00
N ASP A 8 -3.38 -26.39 -21.37
CA ASP A 8 -3.95 -25.18 -21.96
C ASP A 8 -3.15 -23.92 -21.60
N VAL A 9 -2.14 -24.04 -20.74
CA VAL A 9 -1.47 -22.90 -20.09
C VAL A 9 0.06 -22.97 -20.18
N ASP A 10 0.72 -21.82 -20.31
CA ASP A 10 2.16 -21.68 -20.23
C ASP A 10 2.55 -21.17 -18.83
N ILE A 11 3.34 -21.93 -18.08
CA ILE A 11 3.80 -21.55 -16.74
C ILE A 11 5.29 -21.33 -16.79
N LYS A 12 5.72 -20.10 -16.49
CA LYS A 12 7.13 -19.71 -16.45
C LYS A 12 7.48 -19.13 -15.10
N THR A 13 8.71 -19.38 -14.67
CA THR A 13 9.26 -18.80 -13.45
C THR A 13 9.96 -17.50 -13.81
N MET A 14 9.56 -16.40 -13.19
CA MET A 14 10.22 -15.10 -13.37
C MET A 14 10.91 -14.67 -12.09
N HIS A 15 12.05 -14.00 -12.23
CA HIS A 15 12.73 -13.36 -11.09
C HIS A 15 11.94 -12.13 -10.66
N HIS A 16 11.63 -12.04 -9.37
CA HIS A 16 11.05 -10.84 -8.81
C HIS A 16 12.09 -9.71 -8.87
N PRO A 17 11.78 -8.53 -9.42
CA PRO A 17 12.79 -7.49 -9.67
C PRO A 17 13.37 -6.85 -8.39
N GLN A 18 12.70 -7.02 -7.24
CA GLN A 18 13.11 -6.43 -5.95
C GLN A 18 13.36 -7.44 -4.83
N LYS A 19 13.06 -8.72 -5.05
CA LYS A 19 13.25 -9.80 -4.08
C LYS A 19 14.00 -10.88 -4.82
N ASP A 20 15.04 -11.44 -4.23
CA ASP A 20 15.79 -12.54 -4.86
C ASP A 20 14.99 -13.86 -4.81
N GLN A 21 13.75 -13.81 -5.29
CA GLN A 21 12.75 -14.85 -5.21
C GLN A 21 12.14 -15.05 -6.59
N GLN A 22 12.04 -16.33 -6.95
CA GLN A 22 11.42 -16.78 -8.17
C GLN A 22 9.91 -16.94 -7.97
N ILE A 23 9.12 -16.33 -8.85
CA ILE A 23 7.65 -16.38 -8.80
C ILE A 23 7.11 -17.10 -10.04
N PRO A 24 6.21 -18.10 -9.88
CA PRO A 24 5.60 -18.78 -11.00
C PRO A 24 4.47 -17.92 -11.58
N ILE A 25 4.44 -17.82 -12.92
CA ILE A 25 3.50 -17.00 -13.66
C ILE A 25 2.85 -17.83 -14.75
N LEU A 26 1.53 -17.87 -14.72
CA LEU A 26 0.69 -18.56 -15.69
C LEU A 26 0.24 -17.57 -16.76
N SER A 27 0.43 -17.93 -18.02
CA SER A 27 -0.03 -17.17 -19.19
C SER A 27 -1.10 -17.95 -19.94
N TYR A 28 -2.25 -17.31 -20.18
CA TYR A 28 -3.38 -17.89 -20.89
C TYR A 28 -4.10 -16.81 -21.69
N GLN A 29 -4.29 -17.03 -23.01
CA GLN A 29 -4.99 -16.12 -23.92
C GLN A 29 -4.53 -14.65 -23.83
N GLY A 30 -3.22 -14.42 -23.74
CA GLY A 30 -2.64 -13.07 -23.64
C GLY A 30 -2.84 -12.37 -22.28
N GLN A 31 -3.35 -13.08 -21.28
CA GLN A 31 -3.46 -12.62 -19.90
C GLN A 31 -2.48 -13.39 -19.01
N THR A 32 -2.01 -12.75 -17.95
CA THR A 32 -1.11 -13.38 -16.97
C THR A 32 -1.74 -13.46 -15.60
N PHE A 33 -1.33 -14.49 -14.86
CA PHE A 33 -1.87 -14.83 -13.56
C PHE A 33 -0.74 -15.22 -12.61
N ARG A 34 -0.85 -14.85 -11.34
CA ARG A 34 0.06 -15.25 -10.28
C ARG A 34 -0.57 -16.34 -9.41
N LEU A 35 0.25 -17.25 -8.91
CA LEU A 35 -0.22 -18.30 -8.02
C LEU A 35 -0.74 -17.70 -6.71
N LEU A 36 -1.95 -18.09 -6.30
CA LEU A 36 -2.57 -17.68 -5.03
C LEU A 36 -2.56 -18.81 -4.01
N SER A 37 -2.91 -20.03 -4.44
CA SER A 37 -3.04 -21.17 -3.54
C SER A 37 -2.86 -22.49 -4.29
N VAL A 38 -2.38 -23.51 -3.59
CA VAL A 38 -2.19 -24.87 -4.09
C VAL A 38 -2.90 -25.83 -3.14
N PHE A 39 -3.53 -26.85 -3.71
CA PHE A 39 -4.31 -27.87 -3.02
C PHE A 39 -3.89 -29.23 -3.56
N ASN A 40 -3.85 -30.23 -2.69
CA ASN A 40 -3.57 -31.60 -3.11
C ASN A 40 -4.76 -32.19 -3.90
N ALA A 41 -4.54 -33.31 -4.60
CA ALA A 41 -5.59 -33.97 -5.40
C ALA A 41 -6.84 -34.37 -4.59
N ASP A 42 -6.71 -34.61 -3.28
CA ASP A 42 -7.81 -34.93 -2.36
C ASP A 42 -8.59 -33.70 -1.87
N GLN A 43 -8.11 -32.48 -2.19
CA GLN A 43 -8.70 -31.20 -1.77
C GLN A 43 -9.43 -30.49 -2.93
N GLU A 44 -9.96 -31.26 -3.88
CA GLU A 44 -10.66 -30.73 -5.05
C GLU A 44 -11.84 -29.83 -4.66
N ASP A 45 -12.68 -30.30 -3.72
CA ASP A 45 -13.88 -29.57 -3.30
C ASP A 45 -13.53 -28.25 -2.61
N ASP A 46 -12.45 -28.23 -1.82
CA ASP A 46 -11.94 -27.02 -1.15
C ASP A 46 -11.38 -26.02 -2.18
N ALA A 47 -10.63 -26.52 -3.17
CA ALA A 47 -10.11 -25.70 -4.25
C ALA A 47 -11.23 -25.06 -5.09
N ARG A 48 -12.27 -25.83 -5.42
CA ARG A 48 -13.46 -25.35 -6.15
C ARG A 48 -14.25 -24.36 -5.31
N ALA A 49 -14.44 -24.62 -4.02
CA ALA A 49 -15.15 -23.72 -3.11
C ALA A 49 -14.45 -22.37 -2.96
N LEU A 50 -13.13 -22.37 -2.74
CA LEU A 50 -12.35 -21.14 -2.63
C LEU A 50 -12.35 -20.35 -3.94
N TRP A 51 -12.19 -21.04 -5.07
CA TRP A 51 -12.23 -20.38 -6.38
C TRP A 51 -13.59 -19.72 -6.66
N ARG A 52 -14.70 -20.39 -6.32
CA ARG A 52 -16.05 -19.83 -6.44
C ARG A 52 -16.25 -18.63 -5.51
N ASP A 53 -15.79 -18.70 -4.26
CA ASP A 53 -15.86 -17.55 -3.35
C ASP A 53 -15.11 -16.34 -3.91
N LEU A 54 -13.89 -16.55 -4.43
CA LEU A 54 -13.07 -15.48 -4.97
C LEU A 54 -13.67 -14.86 -6.23
N THR A 55 -14.29 -15.66 -7.11
CA THR A 55 -14.86 -15.20 -8.38
C THR A 55 -16.27 -14.64 -8.22
N ASP A 56 -17.18 -15.40 -7.62
CA ASP A 56 -18.61 -15.10 -7.55
C ASP A 56 -18.93 -14.10 -6.42
N ASN A 57 -18.32 -14.27 -5.24
CA ASN A 57 -18.64 -13.43 -4.06
C ASN A 57 -17.72 -12.20 -3.97
N ARG A 58 -16.45 -12.33 -4.35
CA ARG A 58 -15.45 -11.25 -4.21
C ARG A 58 -15.10 -10.54 -5.52
N GLY A 59 -15.65 -10.99 -6.66
CA GLY A 59 -15.44 -10.36 -7.96
C GLY A 59 -14.00 -10.37 -8.46
N LYS A 60 -13.13 -11.22 -7.90
CA LYS A 60 -11.73 -11.32 -8.32
C LYS A 60 -11.62 -12.12 -9.61
N ALA A 61 -10.83 -11.64 -10.56
CA ALA A 61 -10.52 -12.39 -11.76
C ALA A 61 -9.45 -13.45 -11.45
N CYS A 62 -9.87 -14.68 -11.15
CA CYS A 62 -8.95 -15.81 -10.94
C CYS A 62 -9.41 -17.08 -11.70
N VAL A 63 -8.44 -17.95 -11.98
CA VAL A 63 -8.64 -19.22 -12.67
C VAL A 63 -8.24 -20.38 -11.77
N LEU A 64 -8.97 -21.49 -11.89
CA LEU A 64 -8.61 -22.77 -11.28
C LEU A 64 -7.89 -23.61 -12.34
N LEU A 65 -6.68 -24.05 -12.02
CA LEU A 65 -5.88 -24.95 -12.83
C LEU A 65 -5.93 -26.35 -12.21
N GLU A 66 -6.38 -27.31 -13.00
CA GLU A 66 -6.38 -28.74 -12.66
C GLU A 66 -5.12 -29.41 -13.23
N GLU A 67 -4.37 -30.03 -12.34
CA GLU A 67 -3.21 -30.87 -12.66
C GLU A 67 -3.45 -32.29 -12.11
N PRO A 68 -2.80 -33.32 -12.66
CA PRO A 68 -3.10 -34.72 -12.27
C PRO A 68 -2.92 -35.02 -10.78
N ASP A 69 -2.05 -34.26 -10.10
CA ASP A 69 -1.64 -34.44 -8.71
C ASP A 69 -2.10 -33.30 -7.77
N ARG A 70 -2.68 -32.22 -8.30
CA ARG A 70 -3.00 -31.02 -7.53
C ARG A 70 -3.97 -30.07 -8.23
N TYR A 71 -4.55 -29.18 -7.44
CA TYR A 71 -5.32 -28.03 -7.90
C TYR A 71 -4.60 -26.75 -7.53
N SER A 72 -4.66 -25.73 -8.38
CA SER A 72 -4.07 -24.43 -8.06
C SER A 72 -4.95 -23.27 -8.51
N ILE A 73 -5.03 -22.23 -7.70
CA ILE A 73 -5.79 -21.02 -8.01
C ILE A 73 -4.82 -19.91 -8.38
N TRP A 74 -5.10 -19.26 -9.51
CA TRP A 74 -4.24 -18.21 -10.06
C TRP A 74 -5.01 -16.91 -10.24
N GLY A 75 -4.53 -15.82 -9.65
CA GLY A 75 -5.15 -14.49 -9.73
C GLY A 75 -4.60 -13.69 -10.90
N LYS A 76 -5.48 -13.06 -11.68
CA LYS A 76 -5.09 -12.25 -12.85
C LYS A 76 -4.24 -11.07 -12.40
N ILE A 77 -3.14 -10.87 -13.09
CA ILE A 77 -2.23 -9.74 -12.91
C ILE A 77 -2.04 -9.01 -14.23
N ARG A 78 -1.65 -7.74 -14.15
CA ARG A 78 -1.02 -7.05 -15.28
C ARG A 78 0.48 -7.12 -15.03
N LEU A 79 1.30 -7.56 -15.98
CA LEU A 79 2.76 -7.62 -15.83
C LEU A 79 3.37 -6.26 -15.45
N GLU A 80 2.72 -5.15 -15.80
CA GLU A 80 3.08 -3.78 -15.39
C GLU A 80 2.79 -3.50 -13.89
N LYS A 81 2.10 -4.43 -13.21
CA LYS A 81 1.67 -4.37 -11.80
C LYS A 81 1.99 -5.69 -11.09
N PHE A 82 3.28 -6.00 -10.95
CA PHE A 82 3.71 -7.07 -10.03
C PHE A 82 3.38 -6.78 -8.54
N ASP A 83 2.85 -5.60 -8.23
CA ASP A 83 2.67 -5.12 -6.86
C ASP A 83 1.29 -5.30 -6.22
N HIS A 84 0.28 -5.89 -6.89
CA HIS A 84 -1.04 -6.03 -6.26
C HIS A 84 -1.81 -7.27 -6.74
N ASP A 85 -2.02 -8.25 -5.84
CA ASP A 85 -3.37 -8.80 -5.51
C ASP A 85 -3.35 -10.16 -4.78
N ALA A 86 -3.53 -10.16 -3.45
CA ALA A 86 -4.10 -11.30 -2.72
C ALA A 86 -4.58 -10.84 -1.33
N GLY A 87 -5.77 -10.27 -1.26
CA GLY A 87 -6.44 -9.99 0.02
C GLY A 87 -6.85 -11.28 0.76
N GLY A 88 -6.49 -11.35 2.04
CA GLY A 88 -6.85 -12.39 3.01
C GLY A 88 -5.91 -12.39 4.21
N ASP A 89 -6.04 -11.38 5.09
CA ASP A 89 -5.59 -11.30 6.48
C ASP A 89 -4.52 -12.31 6.98
N THR A 90 -3.29 -12.17 6.47
CA THR A 90 -1.99 -12.35 7.12
C THR A 90 -0.90 -12.05 6.07
N GLY A 91 -0.18 -10.93 6.17
CA GLY A 91 1.08 -10.74 5.43
C GLY A 91 1.07 -9.94 4.12
N THR A 92 0.37 -8.81 4.03
CA THR A 92 0.86 -7.74 3.12
C THR A 92 2.05 -7.08 3.82
N PRO A 93 3.26 -7.07 3.23
CA PRO A 93 4.39 -6.43 3.88
C PRO A 93 4.09 -4.94 4.08
N PRO A 94 4.59 -4.33 5.16
CA PRO A 94 4.55 -2.89 5.29
C PRO A 94 5.12 -2.22 4.03
N ALA A 95 4.63 -1.03 3.73
CA ALA A 95 5.26 -0.16 2.75
C ALA A 95 6.74 0.02 3.11
N ALA A 96 7.56 0.32 2.10
CA ALA A 96 8.99 0.51 2.33
C ALA A 96 9.19 1.60 3.41
N ALA A 97 10.06 1.32 4.38
CA ALA A 97 10.33 2.22 5.50
C ALA A 97 10.61 3.69 5.08
N PRO A 98 11.33 3.96 3.98
CA PRO A 98 11.53 5.34 3.49
C PRO A 98 10.23 6.07 3.15
N PHE A 99 9.21 5.36 2.65
CA PHE A 99 7.93 5.98 2.29
C PHE A 99 7.13 6.37 3.53
N ILE A 100 7.14 5.49 4.55
CA ILE A 100 6.48 5.75 5.82
C ILE A 100 7.15 6.95 6.51
N LYS A 101 8.49 6.96 6.60
CA LYS A 101 9.27 8.06 7.17
C LYS A 101 8.96 9.39 6.48
N ALA A 102 9.02 9.44 5.15
CA ALA A 102 8.75 10.64 4.38
C ALA A 102 7.32 11.17 4.60
N CYS A 103 6.31 10.30 4.57
CA CYS A 103 4.93 10.71 4.82
C CYS A 103 4.73 11.24 6.25
N LEU A 104 5.42 10.66 7.24
CA LEU A 104 5.39 11.14 8.62
C LEU A 104 6.09 12.50 8.77
N LEU A 105 7.26 12.69 8.14
CA LEU A 105 7.95 13.99 8.14
C LEU A 105 7.08 15.09 7.52
N MET A 106 6.44 14.81 6.38
CA MET A 106 5.50 15.72 5.75
C MET A 106 4.32 16.06 6.67
N LEU A 107 3.73 15.05 7.34
CA LEU A 107 2.64 15.25 8.28
C LEU A 107 3.05 16.14 9.46
N GLN A 108 4.25 15.91 10.00
CA GLN A 108 4.79 16.66 11.12
C GLN A 108 5.04 18.11 10.77
N VAL A 109 5.64 18.39 9.61
CA VAL A 109 5.85 19.77 9.14
C VAL A 109 4.52 20.48 8.95
N LEU A 110 3.48 19.82 8.40
CA LEU A 110 2.15 20.43 8.32
C LEU A 110 1.58 20.75 9.71
N TYR A 111 1.70 19.83 10.66
CA TYR A 111 1.23 20.05 12.02
C TYR A 111 1.97 21.22 12.71
N MET A 112 3.31 21.26 12.59
CA MET A 112 4.15 22.34 13.12
C MET A 112 3.80 23.67 12.46
N ASP A 113 3.64 23.72 11.14
CA ASP A 113 3.24 24.92 10.43
C ASP A 113 1.87 25.43 10.87
N VAL A 114 0.92 24.53 11.13
CA VAL A 114 -0.39 24.93 11.67
C VAL A 114 -0.22 25.51 13.07
N GLU A 115 0.60 24.90 13.93
CA GLU A 115 0.86 25.39 15.28
C GLU A 115 1.56 26.76 15.26
N ASP A 116 2.61 26.92 14.47
CA ASP A 116 3.46 28.10 14.42
C ASP A 116 2.76 29.28 13.72
N LEU A 117 2.02 29.03 12.64
CA LEU A 117 1.40 30.09 11.84
C LEU A 117 -0.03 30.41 12.26
N LEU A 118 -0.78 29.42 12.75
CA LEU A 118 -2.22 29.53 13.03
C LEU A 118 -2.56 29.36 14.53
N GLY A 119 -1.59 28.94 15.34
CA GLY A 119 -1.68 28.84 16.79
C GLY A 119 -2.20 27.50 17.31
N GLY A 120 -1.93 27.21 18.58
CA GLY A 120 -2.21 25.90 19.20
C GLY A 120 -3.69 25.46 19.20
N LYS A 121 -4.66 26.38 19.05
CA LYS A 121 -6.06 25.99 18.86
C LYS A 121 -6.27 25.30 17.50
N GLN A 122 -5.64 25.80 16.45
CA GLN A 122 -5.72 25.22 15.12
C GLN A 122 -4.91 23.92 15.03
N ALA A 123 -3.77 23.83 15.74
CA ALA A 123 -2.99 22.61 15.86
C ALA A 123 -3.80 21.46 16.46
N ARG A 124 -4.55 21.71 17.55
CA ARG A 124 -5.47 20.72 18.12
C ARG A 124 -6.58 20.31 17.16
N GLN A 125 -7.14 21.25 16.40
CA GLN A 125 -8.13 20.92 15.39
C GLN A 125 -7.54 20.03 14.28
N PHE A 126 -6.28 20.29 13.90
CA PHE A 126 -5.57 19.48 12.91
C PHE A 126 -5.31 18.07 13.44
N GLU A 127 -4.90 17.94 14.70
CA GLU A 127 -4.78 16.65 15.40
C GLU A 127 -6.11 15.88 15.39
N ASP A 128 -7.23 16.53 15.71
CA ASP A 128 -8.56 15.90 15.66
C ASP A 128 -8.95 15.46 14.24
N ASP A 129 -8.60 16.25 13.23
CA ASP A 129 -8.94 15.95 11.84
C ASP A 129 -8.09 14.80 11.29
N ILE A 130 -6.80 14.72 11.61
CA ILE A 130 -5.98 13.57 11.24
C ILE A 130 -6.39 12.31 12.02
N ALA A 131 -6.83 12.43 13.27
CA ALA A 131 -7.38 11.32 14.04
C ALA A 131 -8.60 10.70 13.34
N LYS A 132 -9.50 11.54 12.80
CA LYS A 132 -10.66 11.08 12.01
C LYS A 132 -10.23 10.35 10.75
N VAL A 133 -9.18 10.84 10.06
CA VAL A 133 -8.62 10.16 8.88
C VAL A 133 -8.09 8.78 9.25
N PHE A 134 -7.27 8.68 10.29
CA PHE A 134 -6.70 7.41 10.75
C PHE A 134 -7.77 6.42 11.18
N ALA A 135 -8.82 6.87 11.88
CA ALA A 135 -9.95 6.03 12.26
C ALA A 135 -10.76 5.55 11.04
N ALA A 136 -11.13 6.47 10.14
CA ALA A 136 -11.94 6.16 8.96
C ALA A 136 -11.26 5.17 8.02
N TRP A 137 -9.93 5.28 7.87
CA TRP A 137 -9.11 4.45 6.99
C TRP A 137 -8.36 3.34 7.71
N LYS A 138 -8.69 3.10 8.98
CA LYS A 138 -8.18 1.98 9.80
C LYS A 138 -6.65 1.90 9.83
N PHE A 139 -5.98 3.03 10.02
CA PHE A 139 -4.52 3.08 10.10
C PHE A 139 -4.01 2.27 11.31
N PRO A 140 -3.17 1.24 11.09
CA PRO A 140 -2.56 0.50 12.18
C PRO A 140 -1.73 1.41 13.10
N GLN A 141 -1.86 1.21 14.42
CA GLN A 141 -1.08 1.93 15.45
C GLN A 141 -1.21 3.46 15.40
N ALA A 142 -2.33 4.00 14.90
CA ALA A 142 -2.51 5.45 14.73
C ALA A 142 -3.83 6.00 15.30
N THR A 143 -4.74 5.14 15.78
CA THR A 143 -6.09 5.55 16.21
C THR A 143 -6.20 5.92 17.69
N ALA A 144 -5.24 5.50 18.52
CA ALA A 144 -5.19 5.90 19.92
C ALA A 144 -4.59 7.31 20.04
N SER A 145 -5.16 8.17 20.88
CA SER A 145 -4.71 9.56 21.04
C SER A 145 -3.22 9.68 21.35
N GLU A 146 -2.68 8.84 22.25
CA GLU A 146 -1.25 8.81 22.56
C GLU A 146 -0.40 8.38 21.35
N ALA A 147 -0.88 7.39 20.58
CA ALA A 147 -0.17 6.92 19.39
C ALA A 147 -0.13 8.00 18.31
N LEU A 148 -1.24 8.71 18.08
CA LEU A 148 -1.28 9.84 17.16
C LEU A 148 -0.31 10.94 17.60
N LYS A 149 -0.35 11.32 18.88
CA LYS A 149 0.54 12.36 19.40
C LYS A 149 2.02 11.99 19.19
N ASN A 150 2.38 10.73 19.40
CA ASN A 150 3.72 10.24 19.12
C ASN A 150 4.07 10.35 17.62
N LEU A 151 3.15 10.00 16.72
CA LEU A 151 3.38 10.16 15.27
C LEU A 151 3.56 11.62 14.85
N LEU A 152 2.95 12.57 15.54
CA LEU A 152 3.05 14.01 15.26
C LEU A 152 4.28 14.69 15.88
N THR A 153 4.97 14.06 16.84
CA THR A 153 6.00 14.75 17.64
C THR A 153 7.33 14.01 17.74
N VAL A 154 7.36 12.70 17.56
CA VAL A 154 8.60 11.91 17.63
C VAL A 154 9.25 11.86 16.26
N ASP A 155 10.56 12.12 16.18
CA ASP A 155 11.34 12.04 14.94
C ASP A 155 11.17 10.67 14.24
N PRO A 156 10.57 10.61 13.04
CA PRO A 156 10.35 9.39 12.27
C PRO A 156 11.65 8.68 11.86
N LEU A 157 12.76 9.42 11.76
CA LEU A 157 14.07 8.88 11.41
C LEU A 157 14.71 8.12 12.57
N ALA A 158 14.36 8.51 13.81
CA ALA A 158 14.84 7.90 15.04
C ALA A 158 13.85 6.87 15.66
N MET A 159 12.68 6.66 15.06
CA MET A 159 11.70 5.71 15.59
C MET A 159 12.25 4.27 15.61
N PRO A 160 12.19 3.57 16.76
CA PRO A 160 12.67 2.19 16.86
C PRO A 160 11.80 1.20 16.08
N GLN A 161 10.50 1.52 15.93
CA GLN A 161 9.57 0.74 15.14
C GLN A 161 8.61 1.68 14.41
N LEU A 162 8.58 1.56 13.08
CA LEU A 162 7.60 2.25 12.24
C LEU A 162 6.25 1.54 12.31
N PRO A 163 5.14 2.28 12.18
CA PRO A 163 3.83 1.65 12.12
C PRO A 163 3.74 0.74 10.88
N PRO A 164 3.00 -0.39 10.95
CA PRO A 164 2.93 -1.36 9.86
C PRO A 164 1.97 -0.91 8.75
N TRP A 165 2.16 0.34 8.28
CA TRP A 165 1.37 0.94 7.21
C TRP A 165 1.72 0.30 5.88
N GLN A 166 0.77 0.38 4.95
CA GLN A 166 0.85 -0.23 3.62
C GLN A 166 0.67 0.88 2.59
N ASP A 167 0.99 0.62 1.32
CA ASP A 167 0.97 1.68 0.30
C ASP A 167 -0.37 2.40 0.20
N HIS A 168 -1.49 1.69 0.37
CA HIS A 168 -2.82 2.31 0.35
C HIS A 168 -3.04 3.28 1.52
N HIS A 169 -2.47 2.99 2.70
CA HIS A 169 -2.47 3.94 3.82
C HIS A 169 -1.66 5.18 3.45
N LEU A 170 -0.47 5.03 2.85
CA LEU A 170 0.37 6.17 2.47
C LEU A 170 -0.29 7.03 1.37
N GLN A 171 -0.88 6.41 0.36
CA GLN A 171 -1.65 7.10 -0.68
C GLN A 171 -2.79 7.91 -0.06
N ARG A 172 -3.53 7.30 0.88
CA ARG A 172 -4.62 7.99 1.54
C ARG A 172 -4.15 9.15 2.41
N LEU A 173 -3.05 8.94 3.13
CA LEU A 173 -2.45 10.00 3.95
C LEU A 173 -2.02 11.19 3.08
N LEU A 174 -1.38 10.95 1.93
CA LEU A 174 -0.99 12.02 1.00
C LEU A 174 -2.19 12.80 0.46
N GLU A 175 -3.29 12.13 0.11
CA GLU A 175 -4.52 12.80 -0.35
C GLU A 175 -5.12 13.69 0.75
N GLU A 176 -5.21 13.14 1.96
CA GLU A 176 -5.83 13.84 3.09
C GLU A 176 -4.96 14.99 3.59
N MET A 177 -3.64 14.79 3.69
CA MET A 177 -2.71 15.86 4.05
C MET A 177 -2.74 17.01 3.04
N HIS A 178 -2.83 16.72 1.75
CA HIS A 178 -2.91 17.76 0.74
C HIS A 178 -4.26 18.52 0.81
N ARG A 179 -5.36 17.80 1.04
CA ARG A 179 -6.68 18.41 1.27
C ARG A 179 -6.66 19.30 2.51
N MET A 180 -6.16 18.79 3.63
CA MET A 180 -6.04 19.54 4.88
C MET A 180 -5.10 20.74 4.73
N GLY A 181 -3.96 20.57 4.05
CA GLY A 181 -3.04 21.68 3.75
C GLY A 181 -3.75 22.83 3.02
N LYS A 182 -4.59 22.52 2.03
CA LYS A 182 -5.43 23.53 1.37
C LYS A 182 -6.47 24.15 2.30
N ASP A 183 -7.11 23.35 3.15
CA ASP A 183 -8.12 23.84 4.08
C ASP A 183 -7.53 24.79 5.13
N TYR A 184 -6.30 24.52 5.60
CA TYR A 184 -5.62 25.33 6.63
C TYR A 184 -4.83 26.51 6.06
N PHE A 185 -4.14 26.33 4.93
CA PHE A 185 -3.20 27.31 4.38
C PHE A 185 -3.66 27.98 3.08
N GLY A 186 -4.80 27.54 2.50
CA GLY A 186 -5.34 28.10 1.26
C GLY A 186 -4.40 27.89 0.07
N ASN A 187 -4.01 29.01 -0.57
CA ASN A 187 -3.08 29.02 -1.71
C ASN A 187 -1.60 29.12 -1.30
N ALA A 188 -1.29 29.10 -0.01
CA ALA A 188 0.11 29.12 0.42
C ALA A 188 0.82 27.82 0.01
N ASP A 189 2.11 27.92 -0.27
CA ASP A 189 2.93 26.81 -0.76
C ASP A 189 3.35 25.86 0.38
N PHE A 190 2.35 25.23 1.02
CA PHE A 190 2.57 24.21 2.04
C PHE A 190 3.20 22.95 1.44
N ALA A 191 2.94 22.68 0.15
CA ALA A 191 3.38 21.46 -0.53
C ALA A 191 4.91 21.45 -0.69
N ALA A 192 5.51 22.57 -1.13
CA ALA A 192 6.96 22.69 -1.23
C ALA A 192 7.64 22.48 0.14
N ARG A 193 7.18 23.19 1.18
CA ARG A 193 7.72 23.03 2.54
C ARG A 193 7.57 21.63 3.10
N ALA A 194 6.42 20.99 2.92
CA ALA A 194 6.24 19.61 3.36
C ALA A 194 7.20 18.67 2.63
N LEU A 195 7.46 18.88 1.32
CA LEU A 195 8.42 18.08 0.56
C LEU A 195 9.89 18.36 0.93
N GLU A 196 10.22 19.57 1.37
CA GLU A 196 11.54 19.92 1.92
C GLU A 196 11.85 19.11 3.19
N ALA A 197 10.84 18.73 3.98
CA ALA A 197 11.01 17.87 5.16
C ALA A 197 11.69 16.52 4.84
N VAL A 198 11.57 16.05 3.60
CA VAL A 198 12.18 14.80 3.15
C VAL A 198 13.69 14.94 2.98
N GLU A 199 14.24 16.15 2.90
CA GLU A 199 15.67 16.41 2.73
C GLU A 199 16.52 15.94 3.92
N ASP A 200 15.92 15.76 5.10
CA ASP A 200 16.58 15.20 6.29
C ASP A 200 16.89 13.69 6.16
N MET A 201 16.28 13.01 5.19
CA MET A 201 16.54 11.59 4.92
C MET A 201 17.85 11.39 4.14
N THR A 202 18.36 10.16 4.08
CA THR A 202 19.55 9.88 3.24
C THR A 202 19.24 10.07 1.75
N THR A 203 20.24 10.46 0.93
CA THR A 203 20.05 10.69 -0.51
C THR A 203 19.43 9.49 -1.25
N ALA A 204 19.74 8.26 -0.81
CA ALA A 204 19.16 7.04 -1.37
C ALA A 204 17.66 6.93 -1.07
N GLU A 205 17.27 7.16 0.19
CA GLU A 205 15.88 7.13 0.63
C GLU A 205 15.06 8.26 -0.01
N GLN A 206 15.62 9.47 -0.12
CA GLN A 206 15.02 10.60 -0.82
C GLN A 206 14.72 10.26 -2.29
N SER A 207 15.71 9.71 -3.00
CA SER A 207 15.58 9.33 -4.41
C SER A 207 14.51 8.25 -4.60
N GLN A 208 14.44 7.30 -3.67
CA GLN A 208 13.42 6.25 -3.68
C GLN A 208 12.02 6.83 -3.47
N PHE A 209 11.84 7.70 -2.47
CA PHE A 209 10.56 8.34 -2.17
C PHE A 209 10.10 9.22 -3.33
N ARG A 210 10.96 10.09 -3.88
CA ARG A 210 10.61 10.98 -4.99
C ARG A 210 10.15 10.21 -6.23
N ARG A 211 10.83 9.09 -6.54
CA ARG A 211 10.42 8.20 -7.65
C ARG A 211 9.04 7.58 -7.40
N TRP A 212 8.81 7.07 -6.20
CA TRP A 212 7.52 6.51 -5.82
C TRP A 212 6.40 7.56 -5.86
N LEU A 213 6.67 8.76 -5.35
CA LEU A 213 5.71 9.87 -5.33
C LEU A 213 5.28 10.24 -6.76
N GLN A 214 6.23 10.42 -7.68
CA GLN A 214 5.93 10.75 -9.10
C GLN A 214 5.12 9.66 -9.83
N GLN A 215 5.24 8.40 -9.42
CA GLN A 215 4.52 7.28 -10.01
C GLN A 215 3.15 7.05 -9.38
N SER A 216 2.92 7.56 -8.17
CA SER A 216 1.68 7.38 -7.43
C SER A 216 0.61 8.39 -7.88
N PRO A 217 -0.68 8.00 -7.98
CA PRO A 217 -1.77 8.93 -8.29
C PRO A 217 -1.85 10.07 -7.28
N SER A 218 -1.73 9.74 -6.00
CA SER A 218 -1.77 10.68 -4.87
C SER A 218 -0.52 11.55 -4.78
N GLY A 219 0.60 11.18 -5.40
CA GLY A 219 1.81 12.01 -5.43
C GLY A 219 1.79 13.09 -6.50
N LYS A 220 1.00 12.92 -7.57
CA LYS A 220 0.82 13.94 -8.62
C LYS A 220 0.19 15.24 -8.14
N ILE A 221 -0.45 15.26 -6.97
CA ILE A 221 -0.99 16.50 -6.40
C ILE A 221 0.08 17.27 -5.60
N TRP A 222 1.23 16.64 -5.31
CA TRP A 222 2.36 17.22 -4.59
C TRP A 222 3.48 17.70 -5.51
N THR A 223 3.46 17.31 -6.80
CA THR A 223 4.50 17.61 -7.80
C THR A 223 3.89 18.27 -9.03
#